data_AF-A0A839X0P2-F1
#
_entry.id   AF-A0A839X0P2-F1
#
_cell.length_a   1.000
_cell.length_b   1.000
_cell.length_c   1.000
_cell.angle_alpha   90.00
_cell.angle_beta   90.00
_cell.angle_gamma   90.00
#
_symmetry.space_group_name_H-M   'P 1'
#
loop_
_entity.id
_entity.type
_entity.pdbx_description
1 polymer ?
#
loop_
_entity_poly.entity_id
_entity_poly.type
_entity_poly.pdbx_seq_one_letter_code
_entity_poly.pdbx_strand_id
1 'polypeptide(L)'
;MTKIERARNAVGYLAKYASKFCGAMAEAFPKGFRTHGVGGLNDESKRELRWWKSPQDARDALGVDADIRKVPGGYADKRTGEFWPSPWRVYFDKGRVIAWKLEAIA
;
A
#
# COMPACT_ATOMS: atom_id res chain seq x y z
N MET A 1 -17.52 -4.65 11.27
CA MET A 1 -17.85 -5.69 10.26
C MET A 1 -17.97 -5.00 8.91
N THR A 2 -17.07 -5.26 7.96
CA THR A 2 -17.13 -4.66 6.61
C THR A 2 -17.99 -5.50 5.68
N LYS A 3 -19.01 -4.90 5.05
CA LYS A 3 -19.88 -5.58 4.08
C LYS A 3 -19.16 -5.71 2.73
N ILE A 4 -18.63 -6.89 2.42
CA ILE A 4 -18.00 -7.18 1.12
C ILE A 4 -19.00 -7.91 0.23
N GLU A 5 -19.49 -7.25 -0.81
CA GLU A 5 -20.37 -7.86 -1.82
C GLU A 5 -19.58 -8.16 -3.10
N ARG A 6 -19.61 -9.41 -3.57
CA ARG A 6 -19.05 -9.77 -4.88
C ARG A 6 -20.04 -9.41 -5.98
N ALA A 7 -19.66 -8.48 -6.86
CA ALA A 7 -20.47 -8.12 -8.01
C ALA A 7 -20.51 -9.27 -9.03
N ARG A 8 -21.71 -9.65 -9.49
CA ARG A 8 -21.90 -10.63 -10.58
C ARG A 8 -21.51 -10.07 -11.95
N ASN A 9 -21.61 -8.76 -12.12
CA ASN A 9 -21.14 -8.00 -13.28
C ASN A 9 -20.43 -6.75 -12.77
N ALA A 10 -19.10 -6.70 -12.91
CA ALA A 10 -18.28 -5.62 -12.37
C ALA A 10 -18.62 -4.26 -13.01
N VAL A 11 -18.83 -4.23 -14.33
CA VAL A 11 -19.13 -3.00 -15.08
C VAL A 11 -20.49 -2.45 -14.67
N GLY A 12 -21.53 -3.30 -14.63
CA GLY A 12 -22.87 -2.90 -14.20
C GLY A 12 -22.92 -2.45 -12.74
N TYR A 13 -22.11 -3.07 -11.88
CA TYR A 13 -21.99 -2.65 -10.48
C TYR A 13 -21.33 -1.27 -10.37
N LEU A 14 -20.21 -1.05 -11.06
CA LEU A 14 -19.57 0.27 -11.09
C LEU A 14 -20.52 1.34 -11.66
N ALA A 15 -21.23 1.05 -12.75
CA ALA A 15 -22.21 1.95 -13.36
C ALA A 15 -23.36 2.29 -12.39
N LYS A 16 -23.87 1.31 -11.63
CA LYS A 16 -24.90 1.53 -10.59
C LYS A 16 -24.43 2.50 -9.51
N TYR A 17 -23.17 2.42 -9.09
CA TYR A 17 -22.66 3.32 -8.06
C TYR A 17 -22.29 4.69 -8.66
N ALA A 18 -21.70 4.71 -9.86
CA ALA A 18 -21.42 5.95 -10.59
C ALA A 18 -22.69 6.75 -10.87
N SER A 19 -23.81 6.10 -11.23
CA SER A 19 -25.08 6.78 -11.48
C SER A 19 -25.74 7.38 -10.23
N LYS A 20 -25.27 7.01 -9.03
CA LYS A 20 -25.68 7.64 -7.76
C LYS A 20 -24.90 8.92 -7.46
N PHE A 21 -23.80 9.19 -8.16
CA PHE A 21 -23.10 10.46 -8.05
C PHE A 21 -23.79 11.48 -8.94
N CYS A 22 -24.41 12.49 -8.32
CA CYS A 22 -24.89 13.69 -9.02
C CYS A 22 -23.93 14.86 -8.78
N GLY A 23 -24.04 15.93 -9.57
CA GLY A 23 -23.20 17.13 -9.45
C GLY A 23 -23.18 17.70 -8.02
N ALA A 24 -24.35 17.76 -7.36
CA ALA A 24 -24.47 18.20 -5.97
C ALA A 24 -23.70 17.32 -4.96
N MET A 25 -23.58 16.01 -5.23
CA MET A 25 -22.78 15.10 -4.40
C MET A 25 -21.28 15.26 -4.66
N ALA A 26 -20.89 15.57 -5.90
CA ALA A 26 -19.51 15.87 -6.24
C ALA A 26 -19.02 17.16 -5.56
N GLU A 27 -19.88 18.18 -5.48
CA GLU A 27 -19.60 19.45 -4.78
C GLU A 27 -19.45 19.30 -3.26
N ALA A 28 -20.05 18.25 -2.67
CA ALA A 28 -19.91 17.96 -1.24
C ALA A 28 -18.55 17.36 -0.85
N PHE A 29 -17.72 16.95 -1.82
CA PHE A 29 -16.39 16.44 -1.50
C PHE A 29 -15.43 17.57 -1.12
N PRO A 30 -14.64 17.41 -0.04
CA PRO A 30 -13.62 18.38 0.34
C PRO A 30 -12.62 18.61 -0.81
N LYS A 31 -12.12 19.85 -0.92
CA LYS A 31 -11.04 20.18 -1.85
C LYS A 31 -9.85 19.23 -1.63
N GLY A 32 -9.45 18.52 -2.68
CA GLY A 32 -8.34 17.55 -2.62
C GLY A 32 -8.74 16.12 -2.26
N PHE A 33 -10.04 15.81 -2.20
CA PHE A 33 -10.52 14.44 -2.03
C PHE A 33 -9.97 13.50 -3.11
N ARG A 34 -9.42 12.36 -2.70
CA ARG A 34 -8.92 11.29 -3.57
C ARG A 34 -9.65 9.99 -3.23
N THR A 35 -10.28 9.36 -4.21
CA THR A 35 -10.79 7.99 -4.07
C THR A 35 -9.68 6.99 -4.37
N HIS A 36 -9.65 5.87 -3.61
CA HIS A 36 -8.74 4.75 -3.86
C HIS A 36 -9.54 3.45 -3.81
N GLY A 37 -9.36 2.59 -4.81
CA GLY A 37 -9.94 1.25 -4.87
C GLY A 37 -8.87 0.20 -5.13
N VAL A 38 -8.76 -0.80 -4.25
CA VAL A 38 -7.92 -1.99 -4.43
C VAL A 38 -8.79 -3.21 -4.12
N GLY A 39 -9.43 -3.74 -5.14
CA GLY A 39 -10.30 -4.91 -5.06
C GLY A 39 -10.25 -5.72 -6.36
N GLY A 40 -10.54 -7.02 -6.29
CA GLY A 40 -10.58 -7.89 -7.47
C GLY A 40 -9.22 -8.36 -8.00
N LEU A 41 -8.11 -7.94 -7.38
CA LEU A 41 -6.76 -8.41 -7.78
C LEU A 41 -6.59 -9.90 -7.46
N ASN A 42 -5.97 -10.64 -8.37
CA ASN A 42 -5.49 -12.00 -8.12
C ASN A 42 -4.19 -11.94 -7.26
N ASP A 43 -3.64 -13.10 -6.91
CA ASP A 43 -2.49 -13.13 -6.00
C ASP A 43 -1.21 -12.54 -6.60
N GLU A 44 -1.06 -12.65 -7.93
CA GLU A 44 0.02 -12.05 -8.71
C GLU A 44 -0.03 -10.52 -8.68
N SER A 45 -1.17 -9.93 -9.08
CA SER A 45 -1.36 -8.48 -9.08
C SER A 45 -1.33 -7.89 -7.67
N LYS A 46 -1.75 -8.66 -6.64
CA LYS A 46 -1.57 -8.24 -5.25
C LYS A 46 -0.09 -8.21 -4.86
N ARG A 47 0.74 -9.13 -5.37
CA ARG A 47 2.19 -9.12 -5.16
C ARG A 47 2.81 -7.88 -5.80
N GLU A 48 2.50 -7.64 -7.06
CA GLU A 48 2.98 -6.48 -7.80
C GLU A 48 2.56 -5.16 -7.11
N LEU A 49 1.31 -5.05 -6.66
CA LEU A 49 0.85 -3.90 -5.90
C LEU A 49 1.67 -3.69 -4.60
N ARG A 50 2.03 -4.77 -3.90
CA ARG A 50 2.87 -4.67 -2.69
C ARG A 50 4.29 -4.22 -3.05
N TRP A 51 4.84 -4.72 -4.15
CA TRP A 51 6.12 -4.28 -4.68
C TRP A 51 6.10 -2.77 -4.93
N TRP A 52 5.16 -2.26 -5.75
CA TRP A 52 5.03 -0.83 -6.06
C TRP A 52 4.78 0.06 -4.84
N LYS A 53 4.13 -0.45 -3.79
CA LYS A 53 3.91 0.28 -2.53
C LYS A 53 5.12 0.27 -1.59
N SER A 54 6.17 -0.49 -1.90
CA SER A 54 7.38 -0.59 -1.09
C SER A 54 8.39 0.51 -1.45
N PRO A 55 9.22 0.95 -0.49
CA PRO A 55 10.30 1.91 -0.75
C PRO A 55 11.21 1.46 -1.90
N GLN A 56 11.76 2.41 -2.67
CA GLN A 56 12.67 2.10 -3.78
C GLN A 56 13.85 1.24 -3.32
N ASP A 57 14.54 1.64 -2.24
CA ASP A 57 15.68 0.90 -1.70
C ASP A 57 15.33 -0.57 -1.34
N ALA A 58 14.12 -0.81 -0.82
CA ALA A 58 13.65 -2.15 -0.50
C ALA A 58 13.34 -2.98 -1.76
N ARG A 59 12.81 -2.33 -2.80
CA ARG A 59 12.56 -2.96 -4.10
C ARG A 59 13.86 -3.32 -4.81
N ASP A 60 14.86 -2.45 -4.74
CA ASP A 60 16.16 -2.69 -5.35
C ASP A 60 16.90 -3.83 -4.65
N ALA A 61 16.80 -3.91 -3.32
CA ALA A 61 17.43 -4.98 -2.54
C ALA A 61 16.74 -6.35 -2.70
N LEU A 62 15.40 -6.39 -2.66
CA LEU A 62 14.65 -7.65 -2.71
C LEU A 62 14.31 -8.11 -4.14
N GLY A 63 14.46 -7.23 -5.13
CA GLY A 63 14.20 -7.52 -6.55
C GLY A 63 12.73 -7.44 -6.97
N VAL A 64 12.50 -7.51 -8.29
CA VAL A 64 11.17 -7.41 -8.94
C VAL A 64 10.27 -8.62 -8.66
N ASP A 65 10.90 -9.78 -8.48
CA ASP A 65 10.35 -11.09 -8.10
C ASP A 65 9.60 -11.14 -6.75
N ALA A 66 10.01 -10.28 -5.83
CA ALA A 66 9.71 -10.47 -4.41
C ALA A 66 8.24 -10.25 -4.05
N ASP A 67 7.73 -11.10 -3.16
CA ASP A 67 6.48 -10.81 -2.44
C ASP A 67 6.79 -9.98 -1.18
N ILE A 68 7.14 -8.71 -1.40
CA ILE A 68 7.57 -7.80 -0.34
C ILE A 68 6.47 -7.62 0.71
N ARG A 69 6.81 -7.92 1.97
CA ARG A 69 5.97 -7.73 3.16
C ARG A 69 6.64 -6.77 4.12
N LYS A 70 5.86 -5.81 4.61
CA LYS A 70 6.29 -4.99 5.75
C LYS A 70 6.31 -5.86 7.01
N VAL A 71 7.43 -5.83 7.72
CA VAL A 71 7.64 -6.56 8.98
C VAL A 71 8.25 -5.61 10.02
N PRO A 72 8.27 -5.96 11.32
CA PRO A 72 8.98 -5.16 12.30
C PRO A 72 10.44 -4.94 11.90
N GLY A 73 10.88 -3.68 11.89
CA GLY A 73 12.26 -3.31 11.56
C GLY A 73 12.61 -3.23 10.08
N GLY A 74 11.71 -3.55 9.15
CA GLY A 74 12.02 -3.48 7.71
C GLY A 74 11.00 -4.14 6.79
N TYR A 75 11.50 -4.77 5.75
CA TYR A 75 10.71 -5.50 4.76
C TYR A 75 11.31 -6.88 4.51
N ALA A 76 10.49 -7.86 4.16
CA ALA A 76 10.96 -9.20 3.83
C ALA A 76 10.27 -9.73 2.58
N ASP A 77 10.96 -10.53 1.77
CA ASP A 77 10.29 -11.34 0.75
C ASP A 77 9.63 -12.56 1.40
N LYS A 78 8.31 -12.67 1.27
CA LYS A 78 7.55 -13.82 1.79
C LYS A 78 7.98 -15.15 1.15
N ARG A 79 8.49 -15.13 -0.09
CA ARG A 79 8.82 -16.34 -0.85
C ARG A 79 10.12 -16.97 -0.38
N THR A 80 11.14 -16.15 -0.15
CA THR A 80 12.49 -16.59 0.20
C THR A 80 12.78 -16.46 1.69
N GLY A 81 12.07 -15.58 2.41
CA GLY A 81 12.37 -15.21 3.79
C GLY A 81 13.49 -14.17 3.90
N GLU A 82 14.06 -13.70 2.78
CA GLU A 82 15.09 -12.67 2.78
C GLU A 82 14.57 -11.38 3.43
N PHE A 83 15.36 -10.84 4.35
CA PHE A 83 15.00 -9.66 5.13
C PHE A 83 15.90 -8.47 4.76
N TRP A 84 15.25 -7.38 4.38
CA TRP A 84 15.89 -6.08 4.19
C TRP A 84 15.60 -5.18 5.40
N PRO A 85 16.62 -4.81 6.20
CA PRO A 85 16.44 -3.93 7.35
C PRO A 85 16.13 -2.50 6.92
N SER A 86 15.25 -1.82 7.66
CA SER A 86 15.02 -0.39 7.49
C SER A 86 16.33 0.37 7.73
N PRO A 87 16.75 1.25 6.81
CA PRO A 87 17.93 2.09 7.01
C PRO A 87 17.67 3.19 8.05
N TRP A 88 16.42 3.38 8.48
CA TRP A 88 16.05 4.36 9.49
C TRP A 88 15.88 3.71 10.86
N ARG A 89 16.53 4.30 11.87
CA ARG A 89 16.17 4.14 13.28
C ARG A 89 15.29 5.30 13.68
N VAL A 90 14.22 4.99 14.42
CA VAL A 90 13.27 5.98 14.93
C VAL A 90 13.17 5.81 16.43
N TYR A 91 13.33 6.92 17.15
CA TYR A 91 13.19 7.01 18.60
C TYR A 91 12.13 8.06 18.94
N PHE A 92 11.29 7.75 19.93
CA PHE A 92 10.28 8.66 20.44
C PHE A 92 10.70 9.11 21.84
N ASP A 93 11.00 10.39 21.99
CA ASP A 93 11.38 10.99 23.27
C ASP A 93 10.49 12.18 23.58
N LYS A 94 9.75 12.14 24.71
CA LYS A 94 8.95 13.26 25.22
C LYS A 94 8.11 13.98 24.16
N GLY A 95 7.43 13.21 23.29
CA GLY A 95 6.56 13.73 22.23
C GLY A 95 7.30 14.19 20.96
N ARG A 96 8.62 14.02 20.88
CA ARG A 96 9.44 14.28 19.69
C ARG A 96 9.76 12.97 18.98
N VAL A 97 9.74 13.02 17.65
CA VAL A 97 10.19 11.92 16.79
C VAL A 97 11.60 12.26 16.31
N ILE A 98 12.56 11.43 16.69
CA ILE A 98 13.95 11.54 16.24
C ILE A 98 14.22 10.36 15.31
N ALA A 99 14.53 10.64 14.06
CA ALA A 99 14.87 9.62 13.08
C ALA A 99 16.24 9.92 12.47
N TRP A 100 17.08 8.89 12.35
CA TRP A 100 18.38 8.98 11.70
C TRP A 100 18.60 7.78 10.80
N LYS A 101 19.30 8.02 9.69
CA LYS A 101 19.69 6.97 8.75
C LYS A 101 20.95 6.30 9.28
N LEU A 102 20.95 4.98 9.33
CA LEU A 102 22.14 4.18 9.54
C LEU A 102 22.96 4.26 8.25
N GLU A 103 24.19 4.73 8.35
CA GLU A 103 25.12 4.61 7.22
C GLU A 103 25.43 3.13 6.98
N ALA A 104 25.56 2.75 5.71
CA ALA A 104 26.04 1.41 5.39
C ALA A 104 27.48 1.29 5.92
N ILE A 105 27.72 0.32 6.80
CA ILE A 105 29.09 -0.08 7.12
C ILE A 105 29.66 -0.63 5.81
N ALA A 106 30.67 0.06 5.27
CA ALA A 106 31.38 -0.32 4.05
C ALA A 106 32.01 -1.71 4.17
#